data_AF-A0A315R2K8-F1
#
_entry.id   AF-A0A315R2K8-F1
#
_cell.length_a   1.000
_cell.length_b   1.000
_cell.length_c   1.000
_cell.angle_alpha   90.00
_cell.angle_beta   90.00
_cell.angle_gamma   90.00
#
_symmetry.space_group_name_H-M   'P 1'
#
loop_
_entity.id
_entity.type
_entity.pdbx_description
1 polymer ?
#
loop_
_entity_poly.entity_id
_entity_poly.type
_entity_poly.pdbx_seq_one_letter_code
_entity_poly.pdbx_strand_id
1 'polypeptide(L)'
;MMLSRSRVLISVMLLLIMVTFVNLEEAEALELTEFGSRAMRRGDEGIDVAVLQQKLKQMSFYSGNIDGIYGGGTVEAVKKFQQQNGLQVDGVFGETSFKVLPDLKAELNYNISRDDIILLARIIHGEARGEDFRGKVAVGSVILNRIASNQFPDTIRDVILQKGQFSSLMDGQANYYPGEEELQAARAALLGYDPALGSIYFYNPDIATNTAWISRRNFVTRIGGHVFLR
;
A
#
# COMPACT_ATOMS: atom_id res chain seq x y z
N MET A 1 -37.93 17.21 34.58
CA MET A 1 -37.04 16.41 35.43
C MET A 1 -35.60 16.81 35.11
N MET A 2 -35.01 17.73 35.87
CA MET A 2 -33.64 18.25 35.62
C MET A 2 -32.62 17.18 36.03
N LEU A 3 -31.84 16.68 35.08
CA LEU A 3 -30.66 15.88 35.39
C LEU A 3 -29.68 16.73 36.21
N SER A 4 -29.11 16.17 37.29
CA SER A 4 -28.14 16.89 38.11
C SER A 4 -26.91 17.22 37.25
N ARG A 5 -26.34 18.42 37.44
CA ARG A 5 -25.16 18.89 36.69
C ARG A 5 -24.03 17.85 36.65
N SER A 6 -23.85 17.10 37.74
CA SER A 6 -22.86 16.02 37.84
C SER A 6 -23.13 14.83 36.92
N ARG A 7 -24.40 14.43 36.71
CA ARG A 7 -24.75 13.33 35.78
C ARG A 7 -24.55 13.72 34.32
N VAL A 8 -24.81 14.99 33.98
CA VAL A 8 -24.53 15.53 32.64
C VAL A 8 -23.03 15.60 32.38
N LEU A 9 -22.24 16.07 33.34
CA LEU A 9 -20.77 16.12 33.23
C LEU A 9 -20.15 14.72 33.07
N ILE A 10 -20.59 13.72 33.84
CA ILE A 10 -20.10 12.34 33.71
C ILE A 10 -20.47 11.75 32.34
N SER A 11 -21.67 12.03 31.84
CA SER A 11 -22.12 11.52 30.52
C SER A 11 -21.37 12.17 29.37
N VAL A 12 -21.07 13.46 29.45
CA VAL A 12 -20.24 14.17 28.45
C VAL A 12 -18.79 13.71 28.50
N MET A 13 -18.24 13.43 29.69
CA MET A 13 -16.89 12.91 29.83
C MET A 13 -16.79 11.46 29.33
N LEU A 14 -17.78 10.60 29.58
CA LEU A 14 -17.85 9.25 29.03
C LEU A 14 -18.05 9.27 27.51
N LEU A 15 -18.84 10.20 26.97
CA LEU A 15 -19.00 10.40 25.53
C LEU A 15 -17.69 10.92 24.91
N LEU A 16 -16.99 11.86 25.55
CA LEU A 16 -15.70 12.35 25.08
C LEU A 16 -14.63 11.24 25.17
N ILE A 17 -14.60 10.45 26.24
CA ILE A 17 -13.71 9.28 26.37
C ILE A 17 -14.04 8.25 25.30
N MET A 18 -15.32 7.93 25.07
CA MET A 18 -15.77 6.99 24.04
C MET A 18 -15.46 7.52 22.64
N VAL A 19 -15.65 8.82 22.37
CA VAL A 19 -15.29 9.47 21.11
C VAL A 19 -13.76 9.50 20.94
N THR A 20 -12.97 9.73 21.99
CA THR A 20 -11.49 9.66 21.90
C THR A 20 -10.98 8.22 21.76
N PHE A 21 -11.63 7.23 22.39
CA PHE A 21 -11.29 5.80 22.24
C PHE A 21 -11.63 5.30 20.83
N VAL A 22 -12.81 5.65 20.30
CA VAL A 22 -13.22 5.31 18.93
C VAL A 22 -12.31 5.98 17.90
N ASN A 23 -11.88 7.23 18.12
CA ASN A 23 -10.94 7.93 17.22
C ASN A 23 -9.48 7.47 17.31
N LEU A 24 -9.08 6.72 18.35
CA LEU A 24 -7.71 6.19 18.52
C LEU A 24 -7.54 4.76 17.97
N GLU A 25 -8.60 3.94 17.93
CA GLU A 25 -8.53 2.58 17.37
C GLU A 25 -8.68 2.53 15.84
N GLU A 26 -9.64 3.27 15.25
CA GLU A 26 -9.83 3.33 13.78
C GLU A 26 -8.65 3.98 13.04
N ALA A 27 -7.80 4.65 13.81
CA ALA A 27 -6.69 5.46 13.40
C ALA A 27 -5.40 4.71 13.05
N GLU A 28 -5.22 3.50 13.59
CA GLU A 28 -3.88 2.91 13.75
C GLU A 28 -3.74 1.46 13.27
N ALA A 29 -4.83 0.79 12.91
CA ALA A 29 -4.73 -0.55 12.35
C ALA A 29 -4.75 -0.48 10.83
N LEU A 30 -3.60 -0.72 10.21
CA LEU A 30 -3.54 -1.31 8.88
C LEU A 30 -4.23 -2.69 9.00
N GLU A 31 -5.57 -2.75 9.01
CA GLU A 31 -6.30 -4.00 8.90
C GLU A 31 -6.10 -4.53 7.48
N LEU A 32 -4.95 -5.18 7.30
CA LEU A 32 -4.60 -5.92 6.11
C LEU A 32 -5.42 -7.21 6.13
N THR A 33 -6.70 -7.08 5.79
CA THR A 33 -7.68 -8.17 5.80
C THR A 33 -7.25 -9.40 5.00
N GLU A 34 -6.27 -9.25 4.10
CA GLU A 34 -5.74 -10.35 3.28
C GLU A 34 -4.63 -11.18 3.94
N PHE A 35 -3.90 -10.65 4.93
CA PHE A 35 -2.75 -11.38 5.49
C PHE A 35 -3.21 -12.57 6.33
N GLY A 36 -2.87 -13.79 5.89
CA GLY A 36 -3.33 -15.03 6.54
C GLY A 36 -4.56 -15.67 5.88
N SER A 37 -5.15 -15.04 4.86
CA SER A 37 -6.29 -15.58 4.12
C SER A 37 -5.92 -16.77 3.22
N ARG A 38 -4.65 -16.89 2.85
CA ARG A 38 -4.12 -17.94 1.96
C ARG A 38 -2.70 -18.34 2.32
N ALA A 39 -2.29 -19.53 1.88
CA ALA A 39 -0.88 -19.93 1.88
C ALA A 39 -0.13 -19.22 0.74
N MET A 40 1.06 -18.68 1.04
CA MET A 40 1.90 -17.98 0.06
C MET A 40 3.06 -18.87 -0.39
N ARG A 41 3.33 -18.91 -1.70
CA ARG A 41 4.36 -19.74 -2.34
C ARG A 41 5.04 -19.00 -3.49
N ARG A 42 6.12 -19.59 -4.01
CA ARG A 42 6.88 -19.02 -5.13
C ARG A 42 5.97 -18.64 -6.31
N GLY A 43 6.10 -17.39 -6.76
CA GLY A 43 5.33 -16.84 -7.88
C GLY A 43 4.07 -16.09 -7.46
N ASP A 44 3.63 -16.22 -6.21
CA ASP A 44 2.55 -15.40 -5.69
C ASP A 44 3.00 -13.94 -5.57
N GLU A 45 2.06 -13.02 -5.73
CA GLU A 45 2.24 -11.59 -5.51
C GLU A 45 1.06 -11.02 -4.73
N GLY A 46 1.26 -9.92 -4.02
CA GLY A 46 0.20 -9.26 -3.28
C GLY A 46 0.68 -8.48 -2.07
N ILE A 47 -0.27 -7.78 -1.45
CA ILE A 47 -0.03 -7.04 -0.22
C ILE A 47 0.36 -7.98 0.94
N ASP A 48 -0.25 -9.16 1.00
CA ASP A 48 0.07 -10.19 1.99
C ASP A 48 1.52 -10.67 1.89
N VAL A 49 2.05 -10.79 0.68
CA VAL A 49 3.47 -11.09 0.43
C VAL A 49 4.35 -9.94 0.89
N ALA A 50 3.99 -8.68 0.62
CA ALA A 50 4.75 -7.52 1.09
C ALA A 50 4.80 -7.45 2.63
N VAL A 51 3.67 -7.74 3.29
CA VAL A 51 3.58 -7.86 4.75
C VAL A 51 4.48 -8.97 5.27
N LEU A 52 4.45 -10.15 4.63
CA LEU A 52 5.33 -11.25 4.99
C LEU A 52 6.80 -10.86 4.87
N GLN A 53 7.20 -10.26 3.74
CA GLN A 53 8.57 -9.80 3.51
C GLN A 53 9.01 -8.81 4.58
N GLN A 54 8.14 -7.88 4.99
CA GLN A 54 8.43 -6.95 6.05
C GLN A 54 8.64 -7.64 7.40
N LYS A 55 7.71 -8.52 7.81
CA LYS A 55 7.83 -9.25 9.08
C LYS A 55 9.09 -10.12 9.09
N LEU A 56 9.39 -10.82 7.99
CA LEU A 56 10.64 -11.58 7.83
C LEU A 56 11.88 -10.69 7.91
N LYS A 57 11.81 -9.45 7.41
CA LYS A 57 12.90 -8.47 7.49
C LYS A 57 13.11 -7.95 8.91
N GLN A 58 12.04 -7.65 9.63
CA GLN A 58 12.09 -7.30 11.06
C GLN A 58 12.71 -8.43 11.90
N MET A 59 12.44 -9.69 11.54
CA MET A 59 13.06 -10.87 12.16
C MET A 59 14.44 -11.24 11.60
N SER A 60 15.02 -10.43 10.71
CA SER A 60 16.34 -10.67 10.07
C SER A 60 16.43 -11.92 9.17
N PHE A 61 15.31 -12.52 8.77
CA PHE A 61 15.29 -13.63 7.80
C PHE A 61 15.40 -13.15 6.35
N TYR A 62 14.92 -11.94 6.07
CA TYR A 62 14.87 -11.36 4.73
C TYR A 62 15.66 -10.04 4.66
N SER A 63 16.56 -9.92 3.68
CA SER A 63 17.36 -8.72 3.44
C SER A 63 17.03 -8.00 2.13
N GLY A 64 16.15 -8.58 1.31
CA GLY A 64 15.76 -8.02 0.03
C GLY A 64 14.83 -6.80 0.14
N ASN A 65 14.40 -6.32 -1.02
CA ASN A 65 13.39 -5.27 -1.12
C ASN A 65 12.02 -5.86 -0.78
N ILE A 66 11.18 -5.06 -0.11
CA ILE A 66 9.76 -5.38 -0.02
C ILE A 66 9.20 -4.95 -1.37
N ASP A 67 8.78 -5.91 -2.18
CA ASP A 67 8.25 -5.70 -3.53
C ASP A 67 6.91 -6.41 -3.73
N GLY A 68 6.43 -7.13 -2.71
CA GLY A 68 5.20 -7.91 -2.77
C GLY A 68 5.24 -9.11 -3.70
N ILE A 69 6.43 -9.55 -4.14
CA ILE A 69 6.61 -10.72 -5.00
C ILE A 69 7.27 -11.84 -4.20
N TYR A 70 6.66 -13.02 -4.19
CA TYR A 70 7.20 -14.20 -3.52
C TYR A 70 8.27 -14.85 -4.41
N GLY A 71 9.39 -14.15 -4.54
CA GLY A 71 10.53 -14.54 -5.36
C GLY A 71 11.49 -15.49 -4.64
N GLY A 72 12.64 -15.75 -5.26
CA GLY A 72 13.68 -16.63 -4.70
C GLY A 72 14.18 -16.15 -3.32
N GLY A 73 14.36 -14.84 -3.13
CA GLY A 73 14.77 -14.27 -1.85
C GLY A 73 13.74 -14.53 -0.72
N THR A 74 12.45 -14.42 -1.04
CA THR A 74 11.37 -14.70 -0.07
C THR A 74 11.28 -16.18 0.27
N VAL A 75 11.41 -17.07 -0.73
CA VAL A 75 11.47 -18.53 -0.51
C VAL A 75 12.60 -18.88 0.47
N GLU A 76 13.81 -18.34 0.25
CA GLU A 76 14.95 -18.63 1.12
C GLU A 76 14.79 -18.03 2.52
N ALA A 77 14.17 -16.85 2.65
CA ALA A 77 13.84 -16.28 3.95
C ALA A 77 12.82 -17.14 4.71
N VAL A 78 11.79 -17.64 4.03
CA VAL A 78 10.77 -18.50 4.64
C VAL A 78 11.35 -19.84 5.05
N LYS A 79 12.24 -20.44 4.25
CA LYS A 79 12.96 -21.66 4.64
C LYS A 79 13.79 -21.45 5.91
N LYS A 80 14.49 -20.32 6.04
CA LYS A 80 15.25 -19.99 7.27
C LYS A 80 14.32 -19.84 8.47
N PHE A 81 13.21 -19.12 8.30
CA PHE A 81 12.18 -18.99 9.33
C PHE A 81 11.63 -20.35 9.77
N GLN A 82 11.27 -21.21 8.81
CA GLN A 82 10.80 -22.57 9.07
C GLN A 82 11.84 -23.40 9.81
N GLN A 83 13.09 -23.37 9.35
CA GLN A 83 14.20 -24.08 9.98
C GLN A 83 14.42 -23.64 11.44
N GLN A 84 14.43 -22.34 11.70
CA GLN A 84 14.64 -21.80 13.05
C GLN A 84 13.49 -22.13 14.01
N ASN A 85 12.27 -22.30 13.48
CA ASN A 85 11.09 -22.66 14.27
C ASN A 85 10.77 -24.16 14.27
N GLY A 86 11.68 -25.02 13.75
CA GLY A 86 11.50 -26.47 13.75
C GLY A 86 10.34 -26.98 12.88
N LEU A 87 9.96 -26.22 11.85
CA LEU A 87 8.91 -26.58 10.90
C LEU A 87 9.46 -27.42 9.73
N GLN A 88 8.55 -27.99 8.94
CA GLN A 88 8.91 -28.49 7.61
C GLN A 88 9.47 -27.35 6.75
N VAL A 89 10.65 -27.57 6.15
CA VAL A 89 11.38 -26.57 5.35
C VAL A 89 11.02 -26.73 3.88
N ASP A 90 9.82 -26.31 3.50
CA ASP A 90 9.31 -26.38 2.12
C ASP A 90 9.33 -25.04 1.37
N GLY A 91 9.59 -23.93 2.08
CA GLY A 91 9.56 -22.60 1.51
C GLY A 91 8.16 -22.10 1.11
N VAL A 92 7.10 -22.70 1.67
CA VAL A 92 5.71 -22.26 1.55
C VAL A 92 5.26 -21.66 2.88
N PHE A 93 4.80 -20.41 2.86
CA PHE A 93 4.28 -19.77 4.07
C PHE A 93 2.80 -20.11 4.24
N GLY A 94 2.54 -21.25 4.89
CA GLY A 94 1.21 -21.79 5.15
C GLY A 94 0.80 -21.77 6.62
N GLU A 95 -0.28 -22.50 6.94
CA GLU A 95 -0.91 -22.52 8.27
C GLU A 95 0.08 -22.78 9.43
N THR A 96 1.01 -23.72 9.26
CA THR A 96 2.03 -24.04 10.28
C THR A 96 3.00 -22.88 10.51
N SER A 97 3.34 -22.14 9.45
CA SER A 97 4.18 -20.94 9.54
C SER A 97 3.44 -19.79 10.21
N PHE A 98 2.14 -19.59 9.90
CA PHE A 98 1.31 -18.58 10.56
C PHE A 98 1.17 -18.83 12.07
N LYS A 99 1.01 -20.09 12.50
CA LYS A 99 0.86 -20.43 13.93
C LYS A 99 2.04 -20.02 14.80
N VAL A 100 3.24 -19.94 14.24
CA VAL A 100 4.47 -19.59 14.97
C VAL A 100 5.00 -18.22 14.58
N LEU A 101 4.32 -17.50 13.68
CA LEU A 101 4.67 -16.13 13.33
C LEU A 101 4.36 -15.21 14.50
N PRO A 102 5.34 -14.48 15.05
CA PRO A 102 5.07 -13.52 16.12
C PRO A 102 4.14 -12.40 15.63
N ASP A 103 3.36 -11.84 16.54
CA ASP A 103 2.49 -10.70 16.26
C ASP A 103 3.31 -9.41 16.11
N LEU A 104 3.94 -9.27 14.95
CA LEU A 104 4.69 -8.09 14.55
C LEU A 104 3.78 -7.18 13.72
N LYS A 105 3.57 -5.92 14.12
CA LYS A 105 2.81 -5.00 13.27
C LYS A 105 3.60 -4.70 11.99
N ALA A 106 2.88 -4.66 10.87
CA ALA A 106 3.44 -4.12 9.65
C ALA A 106 3.61 -2.61 9.84
N GLU A 107 4.82 -2.10 9.70
CA GLU A 107 5.13 -0.69 9.94
C GLU A 107 5.23 0.06 8.63
N LEU A 108 4.42 1.11 8.44
CA LEU A 108 4.71 2.04 7.35
C LEU A 108 5.96 2.82 7.76
N ASN A 109 7.11 2.51 7.14
CA ASN A 109 8.41 3.13 7.43
C ASN A 109 8.54 4.55 6.87
N TYR A 110 7.48 5.33 7.01
CA TYR A 110 7.42 6.70 6.53
C TYR A 110 6.77 7.57 7.59
N ASN A 111 7.35 8.75 7.83
CA ASN A 111 6.66 9.83 8.52
C ASN A 111 5.61 10.45 7.59
N ILE A 112 4.63 9.65 7.19
CA ILE A 112 3.55 9.99 6.26
C ILE A 112 2.30 10.30 7.05
N SER A 113 1.72 11.47 6.79
CA SER A 113 0.49 11.89 7.45
C SER A 113 -0.72 11.12 6.89
N ARG A 114 -1.81 11.03 7.66
CA ARG A 114 -3.07 10.49 7.13
C ARG A 114 -3.54 11.25 5.90
N ASP A 115 -3.32 12.56 5.87
CA ASP A 115 -3.65 13.41 4.73
C ASP A 115 -2.90 12.99 3.46
N ASP A 116 -1.64 12.57 3.57
CA ASP A 116 -0.87 12.09 2.42
C ASP A 116 -1.36 10.72 1.94
N ILE A 117 -1.78 9.84 2.86
CA ILE A 117 -2.40 8.55 2.49
C ILE A 117 -3.72 8.79 1.74
N ILE A 118 -4.56 9.67 2.25
CA ILE A 118 -5.83 10.04 1.62
C ILE A 118 -5.57 10.71 0.27
N LEU A 119 -4.59 11.59 0.18
CA LEU A 119 -4.20 12.25 -1.07
C LEU A 119 -3.73 11.22 -2.11
N LEU A 120 -2.88 10.27 -1.72
CA LEU A 120 -2.44 9.18 -2.59
C LEU A 120 -3.63 8.33 -3.07
N ALA A 121 -4.52 7.94 -2.16
CA ALA A 121 -5.71 7.15 -2.48
C ALA A 121 -6.67 7.90 -3.42
N ARG A 122 -6.82 9.21 -3.28
CA ARG A 122 -7.61 10.05 -4.21
C ARG A 122 -7.05 10.05 -5.63
N ILE A 123 -5.72 10.10 -5.76
CA ILE A 123 -5.08 10.04 -7.07
C ILE A 123 -5.20 8.64 -7.67
N ILE A 124 -5.03 7.59 -6.87
CA ILE A 124 -5.29 6.21 -7.33
C ILE A 124 -6.74 6.08 -7.82
N HIS A 125 -7.71 6.64 -7.09
CA HIS A 125 -9.11 6.64 -7.52
C HIS A 125 -9.29 7.30 -8.89
N GLY A 126 -8.69 8.47 -9.09
CA GLY A 126 -8.84 9.23 -10.33
C GLY A 126 -8.14 8.60 -11.54
N GLU A 127 -6.94 8.07 -11.34
CA GLU A 127 -6.09 7.58 -12.44
C GLU A 127 -6.30 6.09 -12.75
N ALA A 128 -6.75 5.29 -11.79
CA ALA A 128 -6.92 3.84 -11.92
C ALA A 128 -8.38 3.41 -11.69
N ARG A 129 -9.35 4.31 -11.95
CA ARG A 129 -10.77 3.98 -11.82
C ARG A 129 -11.12 2.83 -12.79
N GLY A 130 -11.63 1.73 -12.23
CA GLY A 130 -12.03 0.56 -13.00
C GLY A 130 -10.89 -0.42 -13.32
N GLU A 131 -9.65 -0.10 -12.93
CA GLU A 131 -8.57 -1.08 -12.91
C GLU A 131 -8.75 -2.05 -11.74
N ASP A 132 -8.11 -3.22 -11.82
CA ASP A 132 -8.04 -4.14 -10.69
C ASP A 132 -7.13 -3.60 -9.57
N PHE A 133 -7.16 -4.25 -8.40
CA PHE A 133 -6.36 -3.86 -7.25
C PHE A 133 -4.87 -3.72 -7.60
N ARG A 134 -4.34 -4.62 -8.45
CA ARG A 134 -2.94 -4.59 -8.88
C ARG A 134 -2.62 -3.33 -9.70
N GLY A 135 -3.47 -2.94 -10.63
CA GLY A 135 -3.35 -1.70 -11.39
C GLY A 135 -3.44 -0.45 -10.51
N LYS A 136 -4.33 -0.46 -9.52
CA LYS A 136 -4.44 0.62 -8.51
C LYS A 136 -3.16 0.78 -7.69
N VAL A 137 -2.59 -0.32 -7.19
CA VAL A 137 -1.30 -0.28 -6.48
C VAL A 137 -0.21 0.24 -7.40
N ALA A 138 -0.13 -0.25 -8.65
CA ALA A 138 0.90 0.16 -9.60
C ALA A 138 0.92 1.68 -9.85
N VAL A 139 -0.24 2.34 -9.95
CA VAL A 139 -0.32 3.81 -10.05
C VAL A 139 0.23 4.48 -8.79
N GLY A 140 -0.15 3.98 -7.61
CA GLY A 140 0.40 4.46 -6.34
C GLY A 140 1.92 4.30 -6.26
N SER A 141 2.45 3.15 -6.69
CA SER A 141 3.89 2.87 -6.68
C SER A 141 4.66 3.80 -7.60
N VAL A 142 4.10 4.21 -8.76
CA VAL A 142 4.75 5.22 -9.63
C VAL A 142 4.99 6.53 -8.89
N ILE A 143 4.04 6.99 -8.06
CA ILE A 143 4.20 8.22 -7.26
C ILE A 143 5.35 8.07 -6.27
N LEU A 144 5.45 6.92 -5.59
CA LEU A 144 6.54 6.66 -4.64
C LEU A 144 7.89 6.48 -5.35
N ASN A 145 7.90 5.87 -6.54
CA ASN A 145 9.09 5.73 -7.37
C ASN A 145 9.59 7.09 -7.87
N ARG A 146 8.69 8.04 -8.15
CA ARG A 146 9.06 9.42 -8.50
C ARG A 146 9.82 10.08 -7.36
N ILE A 147 9.29 9.99 -6.12
CA ILE A 147 9.96 10.49 -4.92
C ILE A 147 11.37 9.89 -4.78
N ALA A 148 11.53 8.60 -5.04
CA ALA A 148 12.83 7.92 -4.95
C ALA A 148 13.81 8.23 -6.10
N SER A 149 13.38 8.86 -7.20
CA SER A 149 14.14 8.92 -8.45
C SER A 149 15.09 10.12 -8.60
N ASN A 150 15.10 11.07 -7.65
CA ASN A 150 15.77 12.37 -7.73
C ASN A 150 15.37 13.25 -8.94
N GLN A 151 14.43 12.82 -9.79
CA GLN A 151 13.92 13.56 -10.96
C GLN A 151 12.63 14.32 -10.66
N PHE A 152 12.03 14.05 -9.50
CA PHE A 152 10.76 14.61 -9.05
C PHE A 152 10.93 15.12 -7.61
N PRO A 153 9.98 15.90 -7.09
CA PRO A 153 9.98 16.35 -5.71
C PRO A 153 9.99 15.21 -4.69
N ASP A 154 10.42 15.52 -3.48
CA ASP A 154 10.71 14.53 -2.44
C ASP A 154 9.51 14.20 -1.55
N THR A 155 8.30 14.71 -1.86
CA THR A 155 7.09 14.46 -1.07
C THR A 155 5.91 14.02 -1.93
N ILE A 156 5.01 13.22 -1.37
CA ILE A 156 3.77 12.77 -2.02
C ILE A 156 2.97 13.98 -2.51
N ARG A 157 2.79 14.96 -1.63
CA ARG A 157 2.05 16.18 -1.94
C ARG A 157 2.68 16.94 -3.11
N ASP A 158 3.99 17.15 -3.10
CA ASP A 158 4.65 17.93 -4.15
C ASP A 158 4.64 17.20 -5.50
N VAL A 159 4.85 15.87 -5.51
CA VAL A 159 4.74 15.06 -6.73
C VAL A 159 3.32 15.12 -7.30
N ILE A 160 2.30 15.03 -6.45
CA ILE A 160 0.90 15.05 -6.87
C ILE A 160 0.47 16.44 -7.36
N LEU A 161 0.92 17.51 -6.72
CA LEU A 161 0.52 18.88 -7.07
C LEU A 161 1.32 19.48 -8.24
N GLN A 162 2.30 18.76 -8.79
CA GLN A 162 2.98 19.20 -10.01
C GLN A 162 1.99 19.42 -11.15
N LYS A 163 2.04 20.62 -11.75
CA LYS A 163 1.12 21.05 -12.80
C LYS A 163 1.08 20.04 -13.95
N GLY A 164 -0.11 19.50 -14.20
CA GLY A 164 -0.38 18.63 -15.35
C GLY A 164 0.01 17.16 -15.20
N GLN A 165 0.41 16.70 -14.00
CA GLN A 165 0.76 15.28 -13.76
C GLN A 165 -0.46 14.38 -13.52
N PHE A 166 -1.54 14.91 -12.93
CA PHE A 166 -2.73 14.14 -12.56
C PHE A 166 -3.99 14.91 -12.98
N SER A 167 -4.68 14.42 -14.02
CA SER A 167 -5.87 15.09 -14.57
C SER A 167 -7.05 15.05 -13.60
N SER A 168 -7.09 14.04 -12.74
CA SER A 168 -8.13 13.82 -11.73
C SER A 168 -8.24 14.93 -10.68
N LEU A 169 -7.18 15.70 -10.46
CA LEU A 169 -7.22 16.91 -9.62
C LEU A 169 -7.94 18.07 -10.32
N MET A 170 -7.85 18.15 -11.64
CA MET A 170 -8.36 19.27 -12.44
C MET A 170 -9.84 19.08 -12.80
N ASP A 171 -10.27 17.84 -13.02
CA ASP A 171 -11.67 17.50 -13.31
C ASP A 171 -12.53 17.26 -12.06
N GLY A 172 -11.91 17.29 -10.88
CA GLY A 172 -12.55 17.17 -9.58
C GLY A 172 -12.89 15.74 -9.15
N GLN A 173 -12.52 14.71 -9.91
CA GLN A 173 -12.75 13.31 -9.52
C GLN A 173 -11.97 12.93 -8.25
N ALA A 174 -10.80 13.55 -8.04
CA ALA A 174 -10.01 13.37 -6.81
C ALA A 174 -10.59 14.11 -5.58
N ASN A 175 -11.67 14.90 -5.73
CA ASN A 175 -12.26 15.64 -4.61
C ASN A 175 -13.16 14.78 -3.72
N TYR A 176 -13.58 13.60 -4.19
CA TYR A 176 -14.35 12.66 -3.38
C TYR A 176 -13.47 11.96 -2.35
N TYR A 177 -14.07 11.52 -1.25
CA TYR A 177 -13.37 10.65 -0.30
C TYR A 177 -13.15 9.29 -0.97
N PRO A 178 -11.91 8.76 -0.98
CA PRO A 178 -11.61 7.51 -1.67
C PRO A 178 -12.31 6.32 -1.01
N GLY A 179 -12.61 5.27 -1.78
CA GLY A 179 -13.15 4.04 -1.23
C GLY A 179 -12.10 3.26 -0.43
N GLU A 180 -12.57 2.23 0.28
CA GLU A 180 -11.69 1.31 1.04
C GLU A 180 -10.63 0.68 0.15
N GLU A 181 -10.98 0.29 -1.08
CA GLU A 181 -10.04 -0.35 -2.01
C GLU A 181 -8.88 0.57 -2.40
N GLU A 182 -9.14 1.87 -2.63
CA GLU A 182 -8.08 2.81 -2.96
C GLU A 182 -7.21 3.17 -1.75
N LEU A 183 -7.79 3.22 -0.55
CA LEU A 183 -7.03 3.36 0.69
C LEU A 183 -6.12 2.14 0.91
N GLN A 184 -6.61 0.94 0.66
CA GLN A 184 -5.83 -0.29 0.72
C GLN A 184 -4.73 -0.30 -0.35
N ALA A 185 -5.01 0.13 -1.57
CA ALA A 185 -4.00 0.22 -2.64
C ALA A 185 -2.89 1.22 -2.30
N ALA A 186 -3.25 2.40 -1.77
CA ALA A 186 -2.28 3.39 -1.29
C ALA A 186 -1.39 2.80 -0.18
N ARG A 187 -1.99 2.14 0.80
CA ARG A 187 -1.26 1.46 1.89
C ARG A 187 -0.35 0.36 1.38
N ALA A 188 -0.78 -0.42 0.40
CA ALA A 188 0.02 -1.47 -0.22
C ALA A 188 1.28 -0.90 -0.89
N ALA A 189 1.12 0.17 -1.67
CA ALA A 189 2.24 0.87 -2.29
C ALA A 189 3.20 1.42 -1.24
N LEU A 190 2.67 2.06 -0.19
CA LEU A 190 3.46 2.62 0.92
C LEU A 190 4.23 1.57 1.73
N LEU A 191 3.69 0.35 1.82
CA LEU A 191 4.36 -0.79 2.43
C LEU A 191 5.54 -1.29 1.57
N GLY A 192 5.54 -0.97 0.26
CA GLY A 192 6.55 -1.36 -0.71
C GLY A 192 6.06 -2.31 -1.79
N TYR A 193 4.79 -2.71 -1.81
CA TYR A 193 4.27 -3.50 -2.95
C TYR A 193 4.36 -2.65 -4.23
N ASP A 194 5.23 -3.04 -5.16
CA ASP A 194 5.46 -2.31 -6.42
C ASP A 194 5.27 -3.20 -7.66
N PRO A 195 4.01 -3.39 -8.11
CA PRO A 195 3.72 -4.07 -9.37
C PRO A 195 4.24 -3.32 -10.59
N ALA A 196 4.51 -2.01 -10.47
CA ALA A 196 5.03 -1.17 -11.55
C ALA A 196 6.55 -1.35 -11.74
N LEU A 197 7.22 -2.12 -10.88
CA LEU A 197 8.63 -2.50 -10.99
C LEU A 197 9.55 -1.28 -11.16
N GLY A 198 9.42 -0.27 -10.31
CA GLY A 198 10.26 0.93 -10.34
C GLY A 198 9.97 1.86 -11.52
N SER A 199 8.80 1.75 -12.15
CA SER A 199 8.38 2.69 -13.20
C SER A 199 8.08 4.06 -12.60
N ILE A 200 8.42 5.12 -13.35
CA ILE A 200 8.19 6.53 -12.97
C ILE A 200 7.21 7.25 -13.92
N TYR A 201 6.79 6.57 -14.99
CA TYR A 201 5.75 7.02 -15.91
C TYR A 201 4.72 5.91 -16.15
N PHE A 202 3.49 6.32 -16.43
CA PHE A 202 2.47 5.44 -16.98
C PHE A 202 1.55 6.21 -17.94
N TYR A 203 0.85 5.50 -18.82
CA TYR A 203 -0.26 6.06 -19.61
C TYR A 203 -1.21 4.95 -20.06
N ASN A 204 -2.45 5.32 -20.35
CA ASN A 204 -3.42 4.46 -21.02
C ASN A 204 -3.35 4.72 -22.55
N PRO A 205 -2.88 3.76 -23.37
CA PRO A 205 -2.73 3.93 -24.82
C PRO A 205 -4.07 4.09 -25.55
N ASP A 206 -5.18 3.66 -24.95
CA ASP A 206 -6.52 3.72 -25.55
C ASP A 206 -7.19 5.09 -25.31
N ILE A 207 -6.70 5.87 -24.33
CA ILE A 207 -7.26 7.19 -23.95
C ILE A 207 -6.31 8.33 -24.32
N ALA A 208 -4.99 8.12 -24.22
CA ALA A 208 -4.01 9.18 -24.37
C ALA A 208 -3.88 9.63 -25.85
N THR A 209 -4.10 10.91 -26.10
CA THR A 209 -4.11 11.50 -27.46
C THR A 209 -2.75 12.02 -27.93
N ASN A 210 -1.78 12.22 -27.03
CA ASN A 210 -0.44 12.71 -27.36
C ASN A 210 0.66 11.87 -26.69
N THR A 211 0.89 10.67 -27.22
CA THR A 211 1.79 9.66 -26.62
C THR A 211 3.19 9.66 -27.22
N ALA A 212 3.50 10.49 -28.22
CA ALA A 212 4.77 10.41 -28.96
C ALA A 212 6.02 10.63 -28.09
N TRP A 213 5.92 11.43 -27.03
CA TRP A 213 7.03 11.68 -26.11
C TRP A 213 7.20 10.53 -25.10
N ILE A 214 6.10 9.95 -24.61
CA ILE A 214 6.12 8.91 -23.57
C ILE A 214 6.37 7.52 -24.16
N SER A 215 5.90 7.25 -25.39
CA SER A 215 6.05 5.95 -26.06
C SER A 215 7.49 5.60 -26.43
N ARG A 216 8.40 6.58 -26.42
CA ARG A 216 9.84 6.39 -26.65
C ARG A 216 10.61 5.97 -25.39
N ARG A 217 9.97 6.00 -24.22
CA ARG A 217 10.58 5.58 -22.96
C ARG A 217 10.70 4.07 -22.88
N ASN A 218 11.51 3.59 -21.94
CA ASN A 218 11.74 2.16 -21.79
C ASN A 218 10.49 1.49 -21.21
N PHE A 219 9.85 0.63 -22.00
CA PHE A 219 8.74 -0.20 -21.54
C PHE A 219 9.19 -1.12 -20.40
N VAL A 220 8.39 -1.18 -19.33
CA VAL A 220 8.63 -2.07 -18.19
C VAL A 220 7.55 -3.15 -18.14
N THR A 221 6.28 -2.76 -18.07
CA THR A 221 5.16 -3.71 -17.97
C THR A 221 3.84 -3.07 -18.42
N ARG A 222 2.81 -3.90 -18.60
CA ARG A 222 1.41 -3.47 -18.82
C ARG A 222 0.53 -4.13 -17.76
N ILE A 223 -0.30 -3.34 -17.10
CA ILE A 223 -1.23 -3.80 -16.06
C ILE A 223 -2.57 -3.14 -16.34
N GLY A 224 -3.61 -3.97 -16.52
CA GLY A 224 -4.91 -3.49 -16.98
C GLY A 224 -4.79 -2.64 -18.26
N GLY A 225 -5.41 -1.46 -18.24
CA GLY A 225 -5.35 -0.50 -19.33
C GLY A 225 -4.00 0.21 -19.47
N HIS A 226 -3.15 0.18 -18.45
CA HIS A 226 -1.99 1.07 -18.36
C HIS A 226 -0.66 0.42 -18.79
N VAL A 227 0.16 1.21 -19.50
CA VAL A 227 1.56 0.90 -19.81
C VAL A 227 2.46 1.66 -18.84
N PHE A 228 3.41 0.98 -18.22
CA PHE A 228 4.35 1.52 -17.22
C PHE A 228 5.78 1.55 -17.76
N LEU A 229 6.49 2.66 -17.53
CA LEU A 229 7.77 2.98 -18.18
C LEU A 229 8.79 3.65 -17.25
N ARG A 230 10.07 3.61 -17.66
CA ARG A 230 11.18 4.38 -17.11
C ARG A 230 11.68 5.41 -18.12
#